data_AF-A0A1Q5UH06-F1
#
_entry.id   AF-A0A1Q5UH06-F1
#
_cell.length_a   1.000
_cell.length_b   1.000
_cell.length_c   1.000
_cell.angle_alpha   90.00
_cell.angle_beta   90.00
_cell.angle_gamma   90.00
#
_symmetry.space_group_name_H-M   'P 1'
#
loop_
_entity.id
_entity.type
_entity.pdbx_description
1 polymer ?
#
loop_
_entity_poly.entity_id
_entity_poly.type
_entity_poly.pdbx_seq_one_letter_code
_entity_poly.pdbx_strand_id
1 'polypeptide(L)'
;MPPIIAGRHKRKVRFPAANLPPAIISTPTTAQQRHTETKSPSDLKPGKSSKSKPITASGMASQEEPRPGIPALFTQPPPIRDPLVTETIQLQDATLNKCLTFLKGLHISQQGTLNASGVPALQRDGHAVFLFESLEEEYPAGFVAMDASRPWMVYWALAGLTLLGEDPTRFRER
;
A
#
# COMPACT_ATOMS: atom_id res chain seq x y z
N MET A 1 43.30 -51.99 19.63
CA MET A 1 42.76 -50.60 19.62
C MET A 1 41.24 -50.70 19.50
N PRO A 2 40.46 -50.20 20.48
CA PRO A 2 38.99 -50.25 20.45
C PRO A 2 38.37 -49.03 19.74
N PRO A 3 37.12 -49.10 19.24
CA PRO A 3 36.43 -47.94 18.67
C PRO A 3 35.75 -47.09 19.76
N ILE A 4 35.83 -45.76 19.60
CA ILE A 4 35.18 -44.76 20.46
C ILE A 4 33.76 -44.53 19.95
N ILE A 5 32.76 -44.85 20.77
CA ILE A 5 31.34 -44.53 20.55
C ILE A 5 31.09 -43.12 21.14
N ALA A 6 30.83 -42.14 20.27
CA ALA A 6 30.49 -40.78 20.70
C ALA A 6 28.98 -40.68 21.03
N GLY A 7 28.67 -40.51 22.32
CA GLY A 7 27.32 -40.32 22.83
C GLY A 7 26.70 -38.98 22.41
N ARG A 8 25.45 -39.03 21.91
CA ARG A 8 24.65 -37.83 21.60
C ARG A 8 24.10 -37.22 22.89
N HIS A 9 24.66 -36.09 23.32
CA HIS A 9 24.07 -35.26 24.38
C HIS A 9 22.85 -34.48 23.85
N LYS A 10 21.65 -34.85 24.28
CA LYS A 10 20.42 -34.08 24.03
C LYS A 10 20.38 -32.89 25.00
N ARG A 11 20.49 -31.66 24.48
CA ARG A 11 20.28 -30.43 25.27
C ARG A 11 18.79 -30.28 25.62
N LYS A 12 18.47 -30.23 26.91
CA LYS A 12 17.13 -29.87 27.41
C LYS A 12 16.98 -28.35 27.36
N VAL A 13 16.09 -27.85 26.52
CA VAL A 13 15.70 -26.42 26.49
C VAL A 13 14.55 -26.23 27.49
N ARG A 14 14.72 -25.31 28.45
CA ARG A 14 13.70 -24.92 29.42
C ARG A 14 13.25 -23.50 29.08
N PHE A 15 11.96 -23.34 28.79
CA PHE A 15 11.33 -22.02 28.62
C PHE A 15 10.97 -21.44 30.00
N PRO A 16 11.18 -20.13 30.23
CA PRO A 16 10.71 -19.46 31.44
C PRO A 16 9.19 -19.28 31.38
N ALA A 17 8.49 -19.80 32.39
CA ALA A 17 7.06 -19.55 32.59
C ALA A 17 6.88 -18.14 33.19
N ALA A 18 6.13 -17.28 32.52
CA ALA A 18 5.73 -15.99 33.06
C ALA A 18 4.60 -16.20 34.10
N ASN A 19 4.90 -15.99 35.37
CA ASN A 19 3.90 -15.87 36.43
C ASN A 19 3.25 -14.48 36.33
N LEU A 20 1.98 -14.41 35.92
CA LEU A 20 1.14 -13.22 36.06
C LEU A 20 -0.07 -13.56 36.96
N PRO A 21 -0.35 -12.80 38.03
CA PRO A 21 -1.58 -12.92 38.81
C PRO A 21 -2.79 -12.27 38.09
N PRO A 22 -4.05 -12.66 38.40
CA PRO A 22 -5.23 -12.26 37.62
C PRO A 22 -5.96 -11.00 38.14
N ALA A 23 -6.66 -10.36 37.18
CA ALA A 23 -7.79 -9.41 37.30
C ALA A 23 -7.49 -8.01 37.90
N ILE A 24 -8.09 -6.91 37.43
CA ILE A 24 -9.44 -6.44 37.80
C ILE A 24 -9.98 -5.44 36.75
N ILE A 25 -11.27 -5.57 36.44
CA ILE A 25 -12.13 -4.72 35.60
C ILE A 25 -12.53 -3.44 36.36
N SER A 26 -12.55 -2.28 35.70
CA SER A 26 -13.28 -1.08 36.19
C SER A 26 -13.69 -0.15 35.03
N THR A 27 -15.00 -0.11 34.75
CA THR A 27 -15.73 1.05 34.16
C THR A 27 -16.02 2.06 35.28
N PRO A 28 -16.23 3.39 35.05
CA PRO A 28 -17.59 3.86 34.69
C PRO A 28 -17.75 5.26 34.03
N THR A 29 -18.91 5.43 33.37
CA THR A 29 -19.88 6.56 33.47
C THR A 29 -19.70 7.92 32.73
N THR A 30 -20.69 8.12 31.85
CA THR A 30 -21.30 9.31 31.23
C THR A 30 -21.72 10.44 32.20
N ALA A 31 -21.57 11.70 31.78
CA ALA A 31 -22.26 12.85 32.38
C ALA A 31 -22.77 13.86 31.32
N GLN A 32 -24.08 14.12 31.38
CA GLN A 32 -24.86 15.17 30.69
C GLN A 32 -24.79 16.52 31.43
N GLN A 33 -24.93 17.64 30.70
CA GLN A 33 -25.47 18.95 31.17
C GLN A 33 -25.86 19.75 29.90
N ARG A 34 -27.12 20.11 29.60
CA ARG A 34 -28.21 20.90 30.24
C ARG A 34 -28.18 22.40 29.87
N HIS A 35 -29.21 22.76 29.10
CA HIS A 35 -29.89 24.03 28.77
C HIS A 35 -29.75 25.27 29.68
N THR A 36 -29.81 26.45 29.05
CA THR A 36 -30.53 27.64 29.54
C THR A 36 -31.11 28.50 28.39
N GLU A 37 -32.39 28.88 28.52
CA GLU A 37 -33.13 29.91 27.76
C GLU A 37 -32.82 31.32 28.30
N THR A 38 -33.01 32.40 27.51
CA THR A 38 -34.10 33.39 27.72
C THR A 38 -34.08 34.62 26.78
N LYS A 39 -35.28 34.91 26.24
CA LYS A 39 -35.97 36.21 26.03
C LYS A 39 -35.60 37.21 24.91
N SER A 40 -36.65 37.50 24.13
CA SER A 40 -36.93 38.61 23.19
C SER A 40 -37.43 39.87 23.96
N PRO A 41 -37.55 41.09 23.36
CA PRO A 41 -38.68 41.37 22.44
C PRO A 41 -38.51 42.45 21.33
N SER A 42 -39.27 42.25 20.23
CA SER A 42 -40.04 43.18 19.34
C SER A 42 -39.44 44.49 18.78
N ASP A 43 -39.47 44.64 17.44
CA ASP A 43 -40.28 45.67 16.74
C ASP A 43 -40.39 45.46 15.19
N LEU A 44 -41.52 45.90 14.63
CA LEU A 44 -42.05 45.61 13.27
C LEU A 44 -41.70 46.68 12.22
N LYS A 45 -41.31 46.29 10.98
CA LYS A 45 -42.01 46.62 9.69
C LYS A 45 -41.25 46.19 8.41
N PRO A 46 -41.95 46.08 7.24
CA PRO A 46 -41.57 45.20 6.13
C PRO A 46 -40.83 45.92 4.99
N GLY A 47 -40.00 45.17 4.25
CA GLY A 47 -39.36 45.72 3.05
C GLY A 47 -38.60 44.70 2.20
N LYS A 48 -39.28 44.27 1.13
CA LYS A 48 -38.74 43.89 -0.20
C LYS A 48 -37.93 42.59 -0.32
N SER A 49 -38.47 41.73 -1.17
CA SER A 49 -37.87 40.50 -1.68
C SER A 49 -36.59 40.76 -2.47
N SER A 50 -35.51 40.14 -2.05
CA SER A 50 -34.34 39.88 -2.90
C SER A 50 -33.89 38.45 -2.61
N LYS A 51 -34.10 37.57 -3.60
CA LYS A 51 -33.66 36.17 -3.58
C LYS A 51 -32.14 36.11 -3.46
N SER A 52 -31.62 35.93 -2.26
CA SER A 52 -30.26 35.42 -2.06
C SER A 52 -30.31 33.89 -2.23
N LYS A 53 -29.67 33.40 -3.29
CA LYS A 53 -29.37 31.96 -3.40
C LYS A 53 -28.37 31.62 -2.29
N PRO A 54 -28.61 30.59 -1.46
CA PRO A 54 -27.57 30.13 -0.56
C PRO A 54 -26.43 29.53 -1.40
N ILE A 55 -25.23 30.06 -1.23
CA ILE A 55 -23.99 29.44 -1.70
C ILE A 55 -23.84 28.17 -0.85
N THR A 56 -24.30 27.05 -1.40
CA THR A 56 -23.90 25.74 -0.91
C THR A 56 -22.44 25.60 -1.32
N ALA A 57 -21.54 25.89 -0.37
CA ALA A 57 -20.17 25.39 -0.42
C ALA A 57 -20.22 23.87 -0.21
N SER A 58 -20.73 23.15 -1.22
CA SER A 58 -20.43 21.74 -1.36
C SER A 58 -19.00 21.70 -1.88
N GLY A 59 -18.05 21.57 -0.94
CA GLY A 59 -16.74 21.05 -1.25
C GLY A 59 -16.90 19.61 -1.74
N MET A 60 -17.35 19.46 -2.99
CA MET A 60 -17.15 18.24 -3.74
C MET A 60 -15.64 18.12 -3.83
N ALA A 61 -15.07 17.22 -3.01
CA ALA A 61 -13.83 16.58 -3.38
C ALA A 61 -14.05 16.10 -4.80
N SER A 62 -13.37 16.72 -5.77
CA SER A 62 -13.39 16.29 -7.15
C SER A 62 -12.98 14.83 -7.14
N GLN A 63 -13.96 13.93 -7.16
CA GLN A 63 -13.67 12.53 -7.38
C GLN A 63 -13.20 12.50 -8.82
N GLU A 64 -11.89 12.48 -9.01
CA GLU A 64 -11.32 12.23 -10.32
C GLU A 64 -11.89 10.90 -10.79
N GLU A 65 -12.76 10.99 -11.77
CA GLU A 65 -13.46 9.84 -12.32
C GLU A 65 -12.43 8.90 -12.95
N PRO A 66 -12.50 7.59 -12.65
CA PRO A 66 -11.65 6.61 -13.29
C PRO A 66 -11.74 6.73 -14.82
N ARG A 67 -10.63 6.49 -15.51
CA ARG A 67 -10.67 6.49 -16.98
C ARG A 67 -11.68 5.46 -17.50
N PRO A 68 -12.40 5.77 -18.60
CA PRO A 68 -13.35 4.84 -19.20
C PRO A 68 -12.62 3.58 -19.68
N GLY A 69 -13.26 2.42 -19.54
CA GLY A 69 -12.70 1.11 -19.94
C GLY A 69 -12.09 0.30 -18.79
N ILE A 70 -11.90 0.89 -17.61
CA ILE A 70 -11.41 0.18 -16.42
C ILE A 70 -12.61 -0.31 -15.58
N PRO A 71 -12.77 -1.63 -15.35
CA PRO A 71 -13.85 -2.17 -14.55
C PRO A 71 -13.91 -1.61 -13.11
N ALA A 72 -15.12 -1.50 -12.56
CA ALA A 72 -15.36 -1.08 -11.16
C ALA A 72 -14.58 -1.93 -10.14
N LEU A 73 -14.36 -3.21 -10.47
CA LEU A 73 -13.60 -4.15 -9.65
C LEU A 73 -12.17 -3.67 -9.31
N PHE A 74 -11.55 -2.86 -10.18
CA PHE A 74 -10.18 -2.37 -9.99
C PHE A 74 -10.13 -0.91 -9.51
N THR A 75 -11.27 -0.22 -9.46
CA THR A 75 -11.34 1.22 -9.19
C THR A 75 -12.02 1.54 -7.86
N GLN A 76 -12.57 0.52 -7.17
CA GLN A 76 -13.27 0.67 -5.91
C GLN A 76 -12.74 -0.32 -4.85
N PRO A 77 -12.83 0.02 -3.56
CA PRO A 77 -12.55 -0.93 -2.50
C PRO A 77 -13.54 -2.11 -2.49
N PRO A 78 -13.18 -3.25 -1.88
CA PRO A 78 -14.11 -4.34 -1.66
C PRO A 78 -15.36 -3.87 -0.89
N PRO A 79 -16.55 -4.37 -1.26
CA PRO A 79 -17.81 -3.93 -0.64
C PRO A 79 -17.96 -4.45 0.80
N ILE A 80 -17.36 -5.60 1.11
CA ILE A 80 -17.39 -6.18 2.45
C ILE A 80 -16.25 -5.56 3.27
N ARG A 81 -16.60 -4.93 4.39
CA ARG A 81 -15.64 -4.40 5.36
C ARG A 81 -15.96 -4.93 6.75
N ASP A 82 -14.94 -5.48 7.39
CA ASP A 82 -15.01 -5.92 8.77
C ASP A 82 -14.98 -4.69 9.70
N PRO A 83 -15.89 -4.56 10.69
CA PRO A 83 -15.82 -3.50 11.68
C PRO A 83 -14.59 -3.59 12.61
N LEU A 84 -13.95 -4.77 12.75
CA LEU A 84 -12.79 -4.94 13.62
C LEU A 84 -11.54 -4.32 12.99
N VAL A 85 -11.02 -3.27 13.65
CA VAL A 85 -9.77 -2.63 13.23
C VAL A 85 -8.55 -3.35 13.80
N THR A 86 -7.69 -3.81 12.91
CA THR A 86 -6.42 -4.51 13.17
C THR A 86 -5.27 -3.87 12.39
N GLU A 87 -4.03 -4.24 12.68
CA GLU A 87 -2.88 -3.83 11.86
C GLU A 87 -3.02 -4.29 10.39
N THR A 88 -3.54 -5.49 10.16
CA THR A 88 -3.77 -6.04 8.82
C THR A 88 -4.69 -5.16 7.99
N ILE A 89 -5.85 -4.74 8.53
CA ILE A 89 -6.78 -3.88 7.78
C ILE A 89 -6.21 -2.48 7.55
N GLN A 90 -5.45 -1.94 8.52
CA GLN A 90 -4.78 -0.65 8.35
C GLN A 90 -3.76 -0.70 7.22
N LEU A 91 -2.92 -1.74 7.17
CA LEU A 91 -1.92 -1.90 6.11
C LEU A 91 -2.58 -2.18 4.75
N GLN A 92 -3.68 -2.94 4.74
CA GLN A 92 -4.48 -3.20 3.54
C GLN A 92 -5.08 -1.90 2.98
N ASP A 93 -5.76 -1.10 3.81
CA ASP A 93 -6.36 0.16 3.39
C ASP A 93 -5.30 1.16 2.93
N ALA A 94 -4.16 1.25 3.64
CA ALA A 94 -3.04 2.08 3.24
C ALA A 94 -2.47 1.68 1.87
N THR A 95 -2.36 0.37 1.61
CA THR A 95 -1.89 -0.14 0.30
C THR A 95 -2.92 0.13 -0.79
N LEU A 96 -4.20 -0.15 -0.52
CA LEU A 96 -5.31 0.07 -1.44
C LEU A 96 -5.39 1.53 -1.89
N ASN A 97 -5.28 2.47 -0.95
CA ASN A 97 -5.30 3.91 -1.25
C ASN A 97 -4.15 4.34 -2.16
N LYS A 98 -2.96 3.73 -2.03
CA LYS A 98 -1.84 3.98 -2.95
C LYS A 98 -2.10 3.39 -4.33
N CYS A 99 -2.55 2.14 -4.39
CA CYS A 99 -2.74 1.42 -5.65
C CYS A 99 -3.90 1.99 -6.48
N LEU A 100 -5.00 2.45 -5.86
CA LEU A 100 -6.16 2.95 -6.58
C LEU A 100 -5.84 4.10 -7.54
N THR A 101 -4.90 4.99 -7.19
CA THR A 101 -4.49 6.09 -8.07
C THR A 101 -3.90 5.58 -9.38
N PHE A 102 -3.10 4.51 -9.33
CA PHE A 102 -2.52 3.87 -10.52
C PHE A 102 -3.53 3.01 -11.27
N LEU A 103 -4.38 2.27 -10.55
CA LEU A 103 -5.40 1.40 -11.15
C LEU A 103 -6.50 2.19 -11.85
N LYS A 104 -6.81 3.41 -11.39
CA LYS A 104 -7.74 4.33 -12.07
C LYS A 104 -7.12 5.04 -13.28
N GLY A 105 -5.82 4.90 -13.51
CA GLY A 105 -5.08 5.61 -14.56
C GLY A 105 -4.96 7.12 -14.32
N LEU A 106 -5.02 7.55 -13.06
CA LEU A 106 -4.98 8.97 -12.68
C LEU A 106 -3.55 9.44 -12.34
N HIS A 107 -2.62 8.50 -12.13
CA HIS A 107 -1.24 8.86 -11.80
C HIS A 107 -0.54 9.56 -12.98
N ILE A 108 0.21 10.63 -12.68
CA ILE A 108 0.89 11.47 -13.68
C ILE A 108 1.86 10.68 -14.56
N SER A 109 2.50 9.64 -14.02
CA SER A 109 3.42 8.79 -14.79
C SER A 109 2.73 7.90 -15.85
N GLN A 110 1.40 7.86 -15.87
CA GLN A 110 0.58 7.04 -16.79
C GLN A 110 -0.22 7.89 -17.80
N GLN A 111 0.04 9.20 -17.90
CA GLN A 111 -0.59 10.04 -18.92
C GLN A 111 -0.10 9.66 -20.33
N GLY A 112 -1.04 9.47 -21.26
CA GLY A 112 -0.76 9.23 -22.68
C GLY A 112 -0.37 7.80 -23.10
N THR A 113 -0.14 6.87 -22.17
CA THR A 113 0.41 5.53 -22.47
C THR A 113 -0.53 4.36 -22.20
N LEU A 114 -1.80 4.63 -21.88
CA LEU A 114 -2.79 3.59 -21.56
C LEU A 114 -3.48 3.06 -22.81
N ASN A 115 -3.71 1.76 -22.85
CA ASN A 115 -4.54 1.11 -23.88
C ASN A 115 -6.05 1.31 -23.62
N ALA A 116 -6.89 0.72 -24.47
CA ALA A 116 -8.36 0.81 -24.37
C ALA A 116 -8.93 0.25 -23.04
N SER A 117 -8.19 -0.64 -22.37
CA SER A 117 -8.54 -1.20 -21.06
C SER A 117 -7.95 -0.39 -19.89
N GLY A 118 -7.33 0.76 -20.16
CA GLY A 118 -6.71 1.62 -19.15
C GLY A 118 -5.42 1.07 -18.55
N VAL A 119 -4.74 0.12 -19.22
CA VAL A 119 -3.47 -0.47 -18.76
C VAL A 119 -2.29 0.17 -19.51
N PRO A 120 -1.22 0.59 -18.80
CA PRO A 120 -0.06 1.21 -19.44
C PRO A 120 0.70 0.21 -20.30
N ALA A 121 1.25 0.70 -21.41
CA ALA A 121 2.16 -0.09 -22.24
C ALA A 121 3.45 -0.44 -21.46
N LEU A 122 3.94 -1.66 -21.64
CA LEU A 122 5.20 -2.14 -21.07
C LEU A 122 6.37 -1.31 -21.62
N GLN A 123 7.16 -0.68 -20.74
CA GLN A 123 8.32 0.13 -21.10
C GLN A 123 9.54 -0.77 -21.38
N ARG A 124 9.48 -1.54 -22.48
CA ARG A 124 10.48 -2.58 -22.81
C ARG A 124 11.91 -2.05 -22.80
N ASP A 125 12.17 -0.94 -23.47
CA ASP A 125 13.51 -0.37 -23.62
C ASP A 125 14.07 0.09 -22.27
N GLY A 126 13.26 0.79 -21.46
CA GLY A 126 13.67 1.23 -20.13
C GLY A 126 13.96 0.05 -19.19
N HIS A 127 13.18 -1.02 -19.27
CA HIS A 127 13.45 -2.25 -18.52
C HIS A 127 14.69 -2.98 -19.03
N ALA A 128 14.94 -3.04 -20.33
CA ALA A 128 16.14 -3.66 -20.89
C ALA A 128 17.41 -2.92 -20.44
N VAL A 129 17.41 -1.57 -20.50
CA VAL A 129 18.51 -0.74 -20.00
C VAL A 129 18.77 -1.02 -18.52
N PHE A 130 17.74 -0.96 -17.68
CA PHE A 130 17.86 -1.25 -16.25
C PHE A 130 18.46 -2.63 -15.97
N LEU A 131 18.06 -3.66 -16.72
CA LEU A 131 18.58 -5.01 -16.53
C LEU A 131 20.02 -5.17 -17.00
N PHE A 132 20.41 -4.51 -18.10
CA PHE A 132 21.79 -4.49 -18.54
C PHE A 132 22.70 -3.75 -17.54
N GLU A 133 22.28 -2.59 -17.06
CA GLU A 133 22.99 -1.84 -16.01
C GLU A 133 23.16 -2.70 -14.74
N SER A 134 22.12 -3.45 -14.34
CA SER A 134 22.19 -4.35 -13.18
C SER A 134 23.23 -5.48 -13.30
N LEU A 135 23.66 -5.83 -14.50
CA LEU A 135 24.67 -6.86 -14.75
C LEU A 135 26.09 -6.29 -14.91
N GLU A 136 26.19 -5.02 -15.32
CA GLU A 136 27.45 -4.39 -15.69
C GLU A 136 27.99 -3.44 -14.63
N GLU A 137 27.11 -2.78 -13.88
CA GLU A 137 27.50 -1.79 -12.88
C GLU A 137 27.87 -2.42 -11.53
N GLU A 138 28.81 -1.77 -10.85
CA GLU A 138 29.20 -2.15 -9.50
C GLU A 138 28.17 -1.64 -8.48
N TYR A 139 27.67 -2.55 -7.65
CA TYR A 139 26.67 -2.21 -6.64
C TYR A 139 27.32 -1.44 -5.46
N PRO A 140 26.65 -0.40 -4.94
CA PRO A 140 27.18 0.34 -3.80
C PRO A 140 27.21 -0.53 -2.54
N ALA A 141 28.07 -0.18 -1.58
CA ALA A 141 28.34 -0.98 -0.37
C ALA A 141 27.10 -1.38 0.45
N GLY A 142 26.00 -0.62 0.34
CA GLY A 142 24.72 -0.95 0.98
C GLY A 142 24.08 -2.27 0.49
N PHE A 143 24.51 -2.81 -0.65
CA PHE A 143 24.01 -4.05 -1.22
C PHE A 143 24.65 -5.32 -0.65
N VAL A 144 25.45 -5.22 0.42
CA VAL A 144 26.11 -6.39 1.06
C VAL A 144 25.13 -7.50 1.46
N ALA A 145 23.87 -7.16 1.81
CA ALA A 145 22.83 -8.14 2.11
C ALA A 145 22.51 -9.08 0.93
N MET A 146 22.83 -8.66 -0.29
CA MET A 146 22.62 -9.41 -1.53
C MET A 146 23.84 -10.24 -1.95
N ASP A 147 24.95 -10.24 -1.21
CA ASP A 147 26.19 -10.93 -1.62
C ASP A 147 25.97 -12.44 -1.80
N ALA A 148 25.25 -13.08 -0.88
CA ALA A 148 24.85 -14.49 -0.99
C ALA A 148 23.85 -14.76 -2.14
N SER A 149 23.19 -13.72 -2.64
CA SER A 149 22.18 -13.77 -3.70
C SER A 149 22.71 -13.31 -5.06
N ARG A 150 24.01 -13.07 -5.21
CA ARG A 150 24.59 -12.68 -6.51
C ARG A 150 24.24 -13.63 -7.67
N PRO A 151 24.25 -14.97 -7.50
CA PRO A 151 23.78 -15.88 -8.56
C PRO A 151 22.31 -15.64 -8.94
N TRP A 152 21.46 -15.28 -7.98
CA TRP A 152 20.06 -14.95 -8.24
C TRP A 152 19.91 -13.65 -9.01
N MET A 153 20.72 -12.63 -8.70
CA MET A 153 20.70 -11.36 -9.43
C MET A 153 21.03 -11.57 -10.91
N VAL A 154 22.07 -12.36 -11.20
CA VAL A 154 22.43 -12.73 -12.58
C VAL A 154 21.29 -13.49 -13.25
N TYR A 155 20.72 -14.50 -12.59
CA TYR A 155 19.60 -15.27 -13.13
C TYR A 155 18.39 -14.40 -13.45
N TRP A 156 17.96 -13.54 -12.52
CA TRP A 156 16.79 -12.67 -12.71
C TRP A 156 17.00 -11.68 -13.84
N ALA A 157 18.20 -11.11 -13.97
CA ALA A 157 18.49 -10.17 -15.04
C ALA A 157 18.50 -10.84 -16.42
N LEU A 158 19.20 -11.97 -16.57
CA LEU A 158 19.22 -12.70 -17.83
C LEU A 158 17.83 -13.26 -18.21
N ALA A 159 17.06 -13.74 -17.23
CA ALA A 159 15.68 -14.18 -17.45
C ALA A 159 14.78 -13.01 -17.90
N GLY A 160 14.91 -11.84 -17.27
CA GLY A 160 14.18 -10.64 -17.67
C GLY A 160 14.51 -10.19 -19.09
N LEU A 161 15.79 -10.20 -19.47
CA LEU A 161 16.26 -9.87 -20.81
C LEU A 161 15.68 -10.84 -21.86
N THR A 162 15.74 -12.15 -21.60
CA THR A 162 15.16 -13.14 -22.54
C THR A 162 13.63 -12.99 -22.69
N LEU A 163 12.91 -12.66 -21.62
CA LEU A 163 11.46 -12.37 -21.69
C LEU A 163 11.15 -11.10 -22.49
N LEU A 164 12.06 -10.13 -22.50
CA LEU A 164 11.95 -8.92 -23.32
C LEU A 164 12.36 -9.16 -24.78
N GLY A 165 12.93 -10.32 -25.11
CA GLY A 165 13.38 -10.69 -26.45
C GLY A 165 14.83 -10.30 -26.73
N GLU A 166 15.59 -9.91 -25.71
CA GLU A 166 17.02 -9.60 -25.82
C GLU A 166 17.85 -10.89 -25.88
N ASP A 167 19.00 -10.83 -26.56
CA ASP A 167 19.93 -11.97 -26.64
C ASP A 167 21.00 -11.91 -25.52
N PRO A 168 20.99 -12.85 -24.56
CA PRO A 168 21.96 -12.88 -23.47
C PRO A 168 23.28 -13.56 -23.85
N THR A 169 23.46 -14.06 -25.08
CA THR A 169 24.66 -14.82 -25.49
C THR A 169 25.96 -14.06 -25.23
N ARG A 170 25.94 -12.72 -25.29
CA ARG A 170 27.07 -11.85 -24.97
C ARG A 170 27.67 -12.06 -23.57
N PHE A 171 26.91 -12.61 -22.63
CA PHE A 171 27.35 -12.87 -21.27
C PHE A 171 28.00 -14.24 -21.06
N ARG A 172 28.08 -15.08 -22.10
CA ARG A 172 28.68 -16.42 -22.02
C ARG A 172 30.21 -16.40 -21.95
N GLU A 173 30.83 -15.39 -22.56
CA GLU A 173 32.29 -15.29 -22.70
C GLU A 173 32.95 -14.45 -21.60
N ARG A 174 32.19 -14.02 -20.60
CA ARG A 174 32.67 -13.25 -19.45
C ARG A 174 32.99 -14.13 -18.24
#